data_AF-A0A1B6J9Q0-F1
#
_entry.id   AF-A0A1B6J9Q0-F1
#
_cell.length_a   1.000
_cell.length_b   1.000
_cell.length_c   1.000
_cell.angle_alpha   90.00
_cell.angle_beta   90.00
_cell.angle_gamma   90.00
#
_symmetry.space_group_name_H-M   'P 1'
#
loop_
_entity.id
_entity.type
_entity.pdbx_description
1 polymer ?
#
loop_
_entity_poly.entity_id
_entity_poly.type
_entity_poly.pdbx_seq_one_letter_code
_entity_poly.pdbx_strand_id
1 'polypeptide(L)'
;EPKKRAIVNHRLAFNMASYYPSIGAYAVSPIFFDYPRTPAGLKKVNYVLSSFDKILEKQNSKFSAGDNLTIADFALVAATLSLEAIDFSFSDYKHVTKWYNTFKQECPELWSVAEEGMNVLRNFNINIPRFPHLDHPLNPVRK
;
A
#
# COMPACT_ATOMS: atom_id res chain seq x y z
N GLU A 1 8.73 26.28 -0.95
CA GLU A 1 7.32 26.70 -1.01
C GLU A 1 6.51 25.97 0.07
N PRO A 2 6.01 26.66 1.11
CA PRO A 2 5.27 26.04 2.22
C PRO A 2 4.04 25.25 1.79
N LYS A 3 3.29 25.70 0.78
CA LYS A 3 2.07 25.01 0.33
C LYS A 3 2.39 23.67 -0.31
N LYS A 4 3.43 23.60 -1.16
CA LYS A 4 3.87 22.34 -1.78
C LYS A 4 4.32 21.33 -0.72
N ARG A 5 5.06 21.77 0.31
CA ARG A 5 5.48 20.91 1.42
C ARG A 5 4.29 20.41 2.26
N ALA A 6 3.27 21.25 2.47
CA ALA A 6 2.07 20.85 3.20
C ALA A 6 1.32 19.71 2.50
N ILE A 7 1.27 19.69 1.16
CA ILE A 7 0.68 18.58 0.40
C ILE A 7 1.45 17.29 0.64
N VAL A 8 2.79 17.31 0.56
CA VAL A 8 3.65 16.14 0.86
C VAL A 8 3.38 15.63 2.28
N ASN A 9 3.37 16.52 3.26
CA ASN A 9 3.11 16.16 4.66
C ASN A 9 1.71 15.55 4.84
N HIS A 10 0.70 16.09 4.16
CA HIS A 10 -0.64 15.52 4.18
C HIS A 10 -0.64 14.10 3.61
N ARG A 11 0.06 13.82 2.50
CA ARG A 11 0.09 12.47 1.91
C ARG A 11 0.77 11.46 2.84
N LEU A 12 1.87 11.86 3.50
CA LEU A 12 2.53 11.05 4.51
C LEU A 12 1.61 10.76 5.71
N ALA A 13 0.92 11.78 6.22
CA ALA A 13 -0.03 11.63 7.32
C ALA A 13 -1.22 10.74 6.92
N PHE A 14 -1.76 10.91 5.71
CA PHE A 14 -2.80 10.05 5.16
C PHE A 14 -2.33 8.59 5.04
N ASN A 15 -1.10 8.37 4.59
CA ASN A 15 -0.54 7.03 4.50
C ASN A 15 -0.47 6.36 5.88
N MET A 16 0.12 7.06 6.84
CA MET A 16 0.33 6.57 8.20
C MET A 16 -0.97 6.34 8.96
N ALA A 17 -1.94 7.24 8.84
CA ALA A 17 -3.15 7.21 9.65
C ALA A 17 -4.32 6.44 9.02
N SER A 18 -4.31 6.20 7.71
CA SER A 18 -5.47 5.65 7.01
C SER A 18 -5.11 4.60 5.95
N TYR A 19 -4.28 4.97 4.98
CA TYR A 19 -4.03 4.14 3.80
C TYR A 19 -3.31 2.83 4.16
N TYR A 20 -2.10 2.92 4.74
CA TYR A 20 -1.34 1.75 5.11
C TYR A 20 -1.97 0.93 6.25
N PRO A 21 -2.54 1.52 7.32
CA PRO A 21 -3.22 0.71 8.34
C PRO A 21 -4.36 -0.15 7.78
N SER A 22 -5.15 0.39 6.84
CA SER A 22 -6.25 -0.36 6.22
C SER A 22 -5.73 -1.46 5.29
N ILE A 23 -4.73 -1.15 4.47
CA ILE A 23 -4.11 -2.11 3.54
C ILE A 23 -3.31 -3.17 4.31
N GLY A 24 -2.43 -2.78 5.21
CA GLY A 24 -1.60 -3.67 6.02
C GLY A 24 -2.40 -4.62 6.89
N ALA A 25 -3.52 -4.18 7.46
CA ALA A 25 -4.42 -5.07 8.21
C ALA A 25 -5.08 -6.14 7.32
N TYR A 26 -5.35 -5.84 6.04
CA TYR A 26 -6.03 -6.76 5.12
C TYR A 26 -5.09 -7.61 4.28
N ALA A 27 -3.99 -7.03 3.80
CA ALA A 27 -3.06 -7.68 2.87
C ALA A 27 -1.90 -8.34 3.60
N VAL A 28 -1.24 -7.62 4.51
CA VAL A 28 0.04 -8.03 5.13
C VAL A 28 -0.17 -8.84 6.40
N SER A 29 -1.03 -8.40 7.31
CA SER A 29 -1.23 -9.06 8.61
C SER A 29 -1.67 -10.52 8.48
N PRO A 30 -2.60 -10.87 7.57
CA PRO A 30 -2.98 -12.26 7.32
C PRO A 30 -1.85 -13.14 6.77
N ILE A 31 -0.78 -12.57 6.20
CA ILE A 31 0.35 -13.35 5.73
C ILE A 31 1.14 -13.89 6.94
N PHE A 32 1.41 -13.05 7.93
CA PHE A 32 2.29 -13.38 9.06
C PHE A 32 1.57 -13.86 10.33
N PHE A 33 0.32 -13.47 10.51
CA PHE A 33 -0.50 -13.78 11.69
C PHE A 33 -1.81 -14.44 11.27
N ASP A 34 -2.44 -15.17 12.19
CA ASP A 34 -3.69 -15.90 11.91
C ASP A 34 -4.93 -15.01 11.93
N TYR A 35 -4.86 -13.90 11.19
CA TYR A 35 -5.99 -13.02 10.94
C TYR A 35 -6.69 -13.42 9.64
N PRO A 36 -8.03 -13.48 9.64
CA PRO A 36 -8.79 -13.66 8.40
C PRO A 36 -8.87 -12.35 7.60
N ARG A 37 -8.94 -12.47 6.27
CA ARG A 37 -9.38 -11.38 5.40
C ARG A 37 -10.90 -11.25 5.50
N THR A 38 -11.39 -10.21 6.16
CA THR A 38 -12.82 -10.04 6.45
C THR A 38 -13.53 -9.09 5.47
N PRO A 39 -14.86 -9.20 5.30
CA PRO A 39 -15.64 -8.23 4.51
C PRO A 39 -15.49 -6.78 5.02
N ALA A 40 -15.38 -6.60 6.34
CA ALA A 40 -15.14 -5.30 6.94
C ALA A 40 -13.76 -4.73 6.59
N GLY A 41 -12.72 -5.58 6.59
CA GLY A 41 -11.37 -5.20 6.15
C GLY A 41 -11.36 -4.80 4.66
N LEU A 42 -12.01 -5.59 3.80
CA LEU A 42 -12.14 -5.28 2.38
C LEU A 42 -12.83 -3.92 2.15
N LYS A 43 -13.92 -3.64 2.89
CA LYS A 43 -14.61 -2.35 2.83
C LYS A 43 -13.70 -1.18 3.20
N LYS A 44 -12.81 -1.35 4.20
CA LYS A 44 -11.82 -0.33 4.58
C LYS A 44 -10.77 -0.12 3.49
N VAL A 45 -10.24 -1.19 2.89
CA VAL A 45 -9.31 -1.11 1.75
C VAL A 45 -9.95 -0.33 0.59
N ASN A 46 -11.17 -0.70 0.20
CA ASN A 46 -11.90 -0.01 -0.88
C ASN A 46 -12.16 1.47 -0.54
N TYR A 47 -12.48 1.79 0.71
CA TYR A 47 -12.68 3.16 1.15
C TYR A 47 -11.41 4.01 1.02
N VAL A 48 -10.26 3.51 1.44
CA VAL A 48 -9.00 4.27 1.35
C VAL A 48 -8.48 4.36 -0.09
N LEU A 49 -8.69 3.32 -0.92
CA LEU A 49 -8.42 3.38 -2.35
C LEU A 49 -9.28 4.42 -3.05
N SER A 50 -10.60 4.43 -2.80
CA SER A 50 -11.51 5.44 -3.34
C SER A 50 -11.14 6.85 -2.91
N SER A 51 -10.75 7.02 -1.65
CA SER A 51 -10.31 8.31 -1.11
C SER A 51 -9.03 8.80 -1.80
N PHE A 52 -8.05 7.91 -1.98
CA PHE A 52 -6.81 8.25 -2.65
C PHE A 52 -7.00 8.51 -4.15
N ASP A 53 -7.87 7.76 -4.82
CA ASP A 53 -8.23 7.98 -6.22
C ASP A 53 -8.82 9.38 -6.43
N LYS A 54 -9.76 9.79 -5.56
CA LYS A 54 -10.32 11.16 -5.56
C LYS A 54 -9.29 12.24 -5.25
N ILE A 55 -8.31 11.95 -4.40
CA ILE A 55 -7.21 12.88 -4.11
C ILE A 55 -6.36 13.11 -5.37
N LEU A 56 -6.01 12.04 -6.07
CA LEU A 56 -5.23 12.10 -7.32
C LEU A 56 -6.02 12.79 -8.44
N GLU A 57 -7.30 12.46 -8.58
CA GLU A 57 -8.22 13.10 -9.54
C GLU A 57 -8.28 14.62 -9.32
N LYS A 58 -8.54 15.07 -8.09
CA LYS A 58 -8.65 16.50 -7.77
C LYS A 58 -7.33 17.24 -7.91
N GLN A 59 -6.21 16.60 -7.60
CA GLN A 59 -4.90 17.21 -7.74
C GLN A 59 -4.46 17.30 -9.20
N ASN A 60 -4.92 16.36 -10.04
CA ASN A 60 -4.64 16.27 -11.46
C ASN A 60 -3.14 16.45 -11.79
N SER A 61 -2.30 15.72 -11.05
CA SER A 61 -0.86 15.75 -11.20
C SER A 61 -0.29 14.36 -11.44
N LYS A 62 0.98 14.33 -11.86
CA LYS A 62 1.67 13.08 -12.18
C LYS A 62 1.91 12.17 -10.97
N PHE A 63 2.36 12.75 -9.87
CA PHE A 63 2.68 12.06 -8.62
C PHE A 63 1.70 12.48 -7.50
N SER A 64 1.77 11.80 -6.36
CA SER A 64 0.82 11.93 -5.25
C SER A 64 0.75 13.33 -4.64
N ALA A 65 1.82 14.13 -4.75
CA ALA A 65 1.92 15.47 -4.18
C ALA A 65 2.26 16.58 -5.19
N GLY A 66 2.26 16.28 -6.49
CA GLY A 66 2.50 17.24 -7.57
C GLY A 66 3.08 16.56 -8.80
N ASP A 67 3.71 17.33 -9.69
CA ASP A 67 4.31 16.79 -10.92
C ASP A 67 5.70 16.21 -10.74
N ASN A 68 6.33 16.47 -9.59
CA ASN A 68 7.63 15.93 -9.23
C ASN A 68 7.46 14.80 -8.21
N LEU A 69 8.32 13.80 -8.32
CA LEU A 69 8.40 12.71 -7.36
C LEU A 69 8.76 13.25 -5.96
N THR A 70 8.12 12.69 -4.92
CA THR A 70 8.38 13.06 -3.53
C THR A 70 8.44 11.84 -2.61
N ILE A 71 8.90 12.04 -1.38
CA ILE A 71 8.90 10.99 -0.34
C ILE A 71 7.50 10.45 0.00
N ALA A 72 6.43 11.21 -0.32
CA ALA A 72 5.07 10.72 -0.16
C ALA A 72 4.75 9.56 -1.11
N ASP A 73 5.30 9.60 -2.33
CA ASP A 73 5.10 8.55 -3.32
C ASP A 73 5.68 7.23 -2.85
N PHE A 74 6.88 7.24 -2.25
CA PHE A 74 7.51 6.03 -1.71
C PHE A 74 6.64 5.35 -0.64
N ALA A 75 6.12 6.14 0.30
CA ALA A 75 5.28 5.62 1.38
C ALA A 75 3.97 5.02 0.85
N LEU A 76 3.34 5.68 -0.12
CA LEU A 76 2.10 5.22 -0.74
C LEU A 76 2.34 4.01 -1.65
N VAL A 77 3.44 3.99 -2.42
CA VAL A 77 3.81 2.85 -3.30
C VAL A 77 4.06 1.61 -2.46
N ALA A 78 4.77 1.74 -1.33
CA ALA A 78 5.00 0.64 -0.40
C ALA A 78 3.69 0.06 0.18
N ALA A 79 2.68 0.90 0.39
CA ALA A 79 1.36 0.44 0.77
C ALA A 79 0.64 -0.24 -0.40
N THR A 80 0.58 0.38 -1.57
CA THR A 80 -0.13 -0.14 -2.76
C THR A 80 0.46 -1.46 -3.26
N LEU A 81 1.80 -1.63 -3.26
CA LEU A 81 2.44 -2.89 -3.68
C LEU A 81 2.04 -4.07 -2.79
N SER A 82 1.65 -3.82 -1.54
CA SER A 82 1.17 -4.88 -0.65
C SER A 82 -0.14 -5.51 -1.15
N LEU A 83 -0.95 -4.74 -1.91
CA LEU A 83 -2.14 -5.26 -2.58
C LEU A 83 -1.75 -6.10 -3.81
N GLU A 84 -0.81 -5.63 -4.61
CA GLU A 84 -0.31 -6.37 -5.78
C GLU A 84 0.41 -7.68 -5.38
N ALA A 85 1.09 -7.70 -4.23
CA ALA A 85 1.73 -8.91 -3.71
C ALA A 85 0.73 -10.05 -3.40
N ILE A 86 -0.53 -9.73 -3.18
CA ILE A 86 -1.61 -10.70 -2.90
C ILE A 86 -2.59 -10.85 -4.07
N ASP A 87 -2.22 -10.38 -5.26
CA ASP A 87 -3.04 -10.38 -6.47
C ASP A 87 -4.39 -9.63 -6.31
N PHE A 88 -4.43 -8.63 -5.43
CA PHE A 88 -5.59 -7.76 -5.28
C PHE A 88 -5.63 -6.75 -6.41
N SER A 89 -6.69 -6.81 -7.24
CA SER A 89 -6.90 -5.82 -8.29
C SER A 89 -7.42 -4.50 -7.72
N PHE A 90 -6.77 -3.41 -8.10
CA PHE A 90 -7.23 -2.03 -7.87
C PHE A 90 -7.48 -1.28 -9.19
N SER A 91 -7.72 -2.01 -10.29
CA SER A 91 -7.97 -1.45 -11.62
C SER A 91 -9.17 -0.50 -11.69
N ASP A 92 -10.16 -0.69 -10.81
CA ASP A 92 -11.35 0.15 -10.72
C ASP A 92 -11.02 1.59 -10.24
N TYR A 93 -9.86 1.76 -9.59
CA TYR A 93 -9.32 3.04 -9.14
C TYR A 93 -8.35 3.55 -10.20
N LYS A 94 -8.89 4.21 -11.23
CA LYS A 94 -8.17 4.59 -12.46
C LYS A 94 -6.96 5.50 -12.19
N HIS A 95 -7.10 6.46 -11.29
CA HIS A 95 -6.04 7.42 -10.98
C HIS A 95 -4.94 6.77 -10.14
N VAL A 96 -5.32 5.91 -9.19
CA VAL A 96 -4.35 5.09 -8.43
C VAL A 96 -3.58 4.17 -9.36
N THR A 97 -4.28 3.45 -10.25
CA THR A 97 -3.66 2.54 -11.22
C THR A 97 -2.70 3.29 -12.14
N LYS A 98 -3.12 4.44 -12.67
CA LYS A 98 -2.27 5.30 -13.50
C LYS A 98 -1.03 5.77 -12.74
N TRP A 99 -1.20 6.37 -11.56
CA TRP A 99 -0.11 6.87 -10.72
C TRP A 99 0.90 5.78 -10.38
N TYR A 100 0.42 4.61 -9.97
CA TYR A 100 1.26 3.49 -9.59
C TYR A 100 2.08 2.97 -10.79
N ASN A 101 1.45 2.82 -11.96
CA ASN A 101 2.15 2.42 -13.18
C ASN A 101 3.13 3.49 -13.68
N THR A 102 2.80 4.78 -13.55
CA THR A 102 3.72 5.88 -13.86
C THR A 102 4.96 5.81 -12.97
N PHE A 103 4.82 5.51 -11.67
CA PHE A 103 5.97 5.31 -10.79
C PHE A 103 6.86 4.15 -11.26
N LYS A 104 6.28 2.99 -11.62
CA LYS A 104 7.05 1.85 -12.13
C LYS A 104 7.84 2.18 -13.39
N GLN A 105 7.20 2.87 -14.33
CA GLN A 105 7.77 3.17 -15.65
C GLN A 105 8.85 4.24 -15.59
N GLU A 106 8.65 5.29 -14.79
CA GLU A 106 9.53 6.45 -14.78
C GLU A 106 10.57 6.44 -13.67
N CYS A 107 10.41 5.58 -12.68
CA CYS A 107 11.37 5.41 -11.59
C CYS A 107 11.84 3.95 -11.51
N PRO A 108 12.35 3.33 -12.59
CA PRO A 108 12.62 1.89 -12.65
C PRO A 108 13.64 1.42 -11.61
N GLU A 109 14.67 2.22 -11.32
CA GLU A 109 15.66 1.89 -10.28
C GLU A 109 15.02 1.84 -8.88
N LEU A 110 14.15 2.81 -8.56
CA LEU A 110 13.43 2.82 -7.28
C LEU A 110 12.35 1.74 -7.23
N TRP A 111 11.71 1.46 -8.36
CA TRP A 111 10.76 0.36 -8.48
C TRP A 111 11.43 -0.99 -8.26
N SER A 112 12.65 -1.21 -8.75
CA SER A 112 13.37 -2.48 -8.56
C SER A 112 13.51 -2.86 -7.08
N VAL A 113 13.82 -1.87 -6.22
CA VAL A 113 13.89 -2.06 -4.77
C VAL A 113 12.52 -2.45 -4.18
N ALA A 114 11.46 -1.78 -4.62
CA ALA A 114 10.09 -2.07 -4.18
C ALA A 114 9.61 -3.45 -4.68
N GLU A 115 9.98 -3.84 -5.90
CA GLU A 115 9.63 -5.09 -6.55
C GLU A 115 10.30 -6.30 -5.88
N GLU A 116 11.56 -6.18 -5.47
CA GLU A 116 12.23 -7.20 -4.66
C GLU A 116 11.45 -7.49 -3.37
N GLY A 117 11.07 -6.43 -2.63
CA GLY A 117 10.25 -6.55 -1.43
C GLY A 117 8.86 -7.13 -1.71
N MET A 118 8.23 -6.72 -2.82
CA MET A 118 6.93 -7.27 -3.27
C MET A 118 7.02 -8.77 -3.56
N ASN A 119 8.10 -9.22 -4.20
CA ASN A 119 8.30 -10.64 -4.52
C ASN A 119 8.51 -11.50 -3.27
N VAL A 120 9.21 -10.98 -2.25
CA VAL A 120 9.31 -11.63 -0.94
C VAL A 120 7.92 -11.75 -0.29
N LEU A 121 7.14 -10.66 -0.30
CA LEU A 121 5.80 -10.67 0.27
C LEU A 121 4.85 -11.62 -0.47
N ARG A 122 4.92 -11.64 -1.81
CA ARG A 122 4.17 -12.57 -2.66
C ARG A 122 4.54 -14.02 -2.34
N ASN A 123 5.83 -14.31 -2.19
CA ASN A 123 6.30 -15.63 -1.80
C ASN A 123 5.73 -16.06 -0.45
N PHE A 124 5.69 -15.18 0.56
CA PHE A 124 5.06 -15.49 1.85
C PHE A 124 3.53 -15.62 1.76
N ASN A 125 2.86 -14.90 0.87
CA ASN A 125 1.43 -15.06 0.67
C ASN A 125 1.08 -16.43 0.05
N ILE A 126 1.93 -16.94 -0.85
CA ILE A 126 1.79 -18.28 -1.43
C ILE A 126 2.22 -19.36 -0.42
N ASN A 127 3.35 -19.13 0.25
CA ASN A 127 3.97 -20.03 1.22
C ASN A 127 3.82 -19.46 2.64
N ILE A 128 2.59 -19.50 3.16
CA ILE A 128 2.24 -18.89 4.45
C ILE A 128 3.18 -19.37 5.57
N PRO A 129 3.98 -18.47 6.19
CA PRO A 129 4.86 -18.83 7.28
C PRO A 129 4.10 -19.44 8.47
N ARG A 130 4.71 -20.46 9.10
CA ARG A 130 4.26 -21.01 10.37
C ARG A 130 5.31 -20.78 11.44
N PHE A 131 4.85 -20.51 12.65
CA PHE A 131 5.72 -20.21 13.77
C PHE A 131 5.32 -21.06 14.98
N PRO A 132 5.57 -22.39 14.96
CA PRO A 132 5.05 -23.34 15.97
C PRO A 132 5.50 -23.05 17.40
N HIS A 133 6.62 -22.35 17.56
CA HIS A 133 7.23 -22.00 18.84
C HIS A 133 7.04 -20.53 19.24
N LEU A 134 6.40 -19.72 18.40
CA LEU A 134 6.19 -18.30 18.68
C LEU A 134 4.94 -18.12 19.53
N ASP A 135 5.13 -17.63 20.76
CA ASP A 135 4.06 -17.14 21.63
C ASP A 135 4.01 -15.61 21.56
N HIS A 136 3.21 -15.07 20.63
CA HIS A 136 3.18 -13.63 20.38
C HIS A 136 2.20 -12.93 21.34
N PRO A 137 2.63 -11.88 22.08
CA PRO A 137 1.82 -11.30 23.14
C PRO A 137 0.55 -10.57 22.68
N LEU A 138 0.47 -10.19 21.39
CA LEU A 138 -0.61 -9.35 20.84
C LEU A 138 -1.39 -9.96 19.67
N ASN A 139 -0.81 -10.92 18.94
CA ASN A 139 -1.29 -11.31 17.61
C ASN A 139 -1.49 -12.83 17.60
N PRO A 140 -2.54 -13.35 16.93
CA PRO A 140 -2.73 -14.78 16.79
C PRO A 140 -1.68 -15.36 15.85
N VAL A 141 -1.14 -16.53 16.22
CA VAL A 141 -0.06 -17.19 15.47
C VAL A 141 -0.53 -18.56 14.99
N ARG A 142 -0.18 -18.91 13.76
CA ARG A 142 -0.41 -20.25 13.21
C ARG A 142 0.64 -21.20 13.78
N LYS A 143 0.15 -22.19 14.52
CA LYS A 143 0.96 -23.30 15.04
C LYS A 143 1.21 -24.36 13.97
#